data_AF-V7G975-F1
#
_entry.id   AF-V7G975-F1
#
_cell.length_a   1.000
_cell.length_b   1.000
_cell.length_c   1.000
_cell.angle_alpha   90.00
_cell.angle_beta   90.00
_cell.angle_gamma   90.00
#
_symmetry.space_group_name_H-M   'P 1'
#
loop_
_entity.id
_entity.type
_entity.pdbx_description
1 polymer ?
#
loop_
_entity_poly.entity_id
_entity_poly.type
_entity_poly.pdbx_seq_one_letter_code
_entity_poly.pdbx_strand_id
1 'polypeptide(L)' 'MASSVLIGILITFLVIILVLYLIQRLPLDGRTRQIAQIVVIIIGIISLLKYLAAF' A
#
# COMPACT_ATOMS: atom_id res chain seq x y z
N MET A 1 -23.97 3.98 -0.89
CA MET A 1 -22.83 4.89 -0.62
C MET A 1 -21.77 4.24 0.27
N ALA A 2 -22.12 3.58 1.39
CA ALA A 2 -21.13 2.85 2.21
C ALA A 2 -20.47 1.65 1.49
N SER A 3 -21.23 0.95 0.62
CA SER A 3 -20.72 -0.17 -0.18
C SER A 3 -19.57 0.21 -1.10
N SER A 4 -19.64 1.37 -1.77
CA SER A 4 -18.58 1.88 -2.65
C SER A 4 -17.31 2.26 -1.88
N VAL A 5 -17.43 2.72 -0.63
CA VAL A 5 -16.28 3.01 0.24
C VAL A 5 -15.58 1.71 0.65
N LEU A 6 -16.34 0.70 1.05
CA LEU A 6 -15.80 -0.62 1.41
C LEU A 6 -15.07 -1.27 0.22
N ILE A 7 -15.64 -1.19 -0.98
CA ILE A 7 -15.02 -1.69 -2.21
C ILE A 7 -13.70 -0.95 -2.48
N GLY A 8 -13.66 0.38 -2.30
CA GLY A 8 -12.44 1.16 -2.43
C GLY A 8 -11.34 0.69 -1.47
N ILE A 9 -11.67 0.50 -0.19
CA ILE A 9 -10.72 0.01 0.83
C ILE A 9 -10.19 -1.38 0.46
N LEU A 10 -11.07 -2.29 0.04
CA LEU A 10 -10.71 -3.64 -0.41
C LEU A 10 -9.74 -3.62 -1.59
N ILE A 11 -9.99 -2.78 -2.60
CA ILE A 11 -9.11 -2.64 -3.76
C ILE A 11 -7.75 -2.07 -3.34
N THR A 12 -7.72 -1.02 -2.51
CA THR A 12 -6.46 -0.46 -2.02
C THR A 12 -5.64 -1.48 -1.24
N PHE A 13 -6.31 -2.30 -0.42
CA PHE A 13 -5.66 -3.37 0.34
C PHE A 13 -5.07 -4.44 -0.59
N LEU A 14 -5.83 -4.85 -1.61
CA LEU A 14 -5.39 -5.80 -2.62
C LEU A 14 -4.17 -5.29 -3.39
N VAL A 15 -4.18 -4.02 -3.81
CA VAL A 15 -3.08 -3.37 -4.55
C VAL A 15 -1.81 -3.33 -3.70
N ILE A 16 -1.92 -2.96 -2.42
CA ILE A 16 -0.78 -2.91 -1.50
C ILE A 16 -0.15 -4.30 -1.32
N ILE A 17 -0.97 -5.33 -1.12
CA ILE A 17 -0.49 -6.72 -1.00
C ILE A 17 0.21 -7.16 -2.29
N LEU A 18 -0.35 -6.85 -3.45
CA LEU A 18 0.23 -7.24 -4.74
C LEU A 18 1.60 -6.59 -4.96
N VAL A 19 1.73 -5.30 -4.63
CA VAL A 19 3.01 -4.58 -4.71
C VAL A 19 4.03 -5.16 -3.74
N LEU A 20 3.66 -5.40 -2.48
CA LEU A 20 4.54 -6.02 -1.49
C LEU A 20 4.97 -7.43 -1.89
N TYR A 21 4.07 -8.20 -2.50
CA TYR A 21 4.33 -9.53 -2.99
C TYR A 21 5.33 -9.52 -4.15
N LEU A 22 5.15 -8.62 -5.12
CA LEU A 22 6.09 -8.41 -6.22
C LEU A 22 7.47 -8.02 -5.69
N ILE A 23 7.54 -7.08 -4.74
CA ILE A 23 8.80 -6.66 -4.10
C ILE A 23 9.50 -7.83 -3.40
N GLN A 24 8.74 -8.76 -2.78
CA GLN A 24 9.33 -9.94 -2.13
C GLN A 24 9.76 -11.03 -3.12
N ARG A 25 9.11 -11.14 -4.27
CA ARG A 25 9.42 -12.13 -5.31
C ARG A 25 10.55 -11.69 -6.23
N LEU A 26 10.77 -10.38 -6.38
CA LEU A 26 11.93 -9.89 -7.12
C LEU A 26 13.21 -10.15 -6.29
N PRO A 27 14.28 -10.67 -6.91
CA PRO A 27 15.59 -10.78 -6.28
C PRO A 27 16.20 -9.38 -6.16
N LEU A 28 15.71 -8.60 -5.20
CA LEU A 28 16.19 -7.26 -4.89
C LEU A 28 17.30 -7.36 -3.85
N ASP A 29 18.41 -6.65 -4.09
CA ASP A 29 19.48 -6.50 -3.12
C ASP A 29 18.95 -5.94 -1.78
N GLY A 30 19.62 -6.28 -0.67
CA GLY A 30 19.19 -5.92 0.68
C GLY A 30 18.88 -4.43 0.86
N ARG A 31 19.65 -3.53 0.24
CA ARG A 31 19.38 -2.08 0.23
C ARG A 31 18.14 -1.71 -0.58
N THR A 32 17.97 -2.30 -1.76
CA THR A 32 16.84 -2.03 -2.65
C THR A 32 15.53 -2.48 -2.03
N ARG A 33 15.52 -3.63 -1.35
CA ARG A 33 14.36 -4.10 -0.59
C ARG A 33 14.01 -3.14 0.55
N GLN A 34 15.01 -2.60 1.24
CA GLN A 34 14.81 -1.65 2.33
C GLN A 34 14.17 -0.35 1.84
N ILE A 35 14.68 0.20 0.72
CA ILE A 35 14.11 1.38 0.07
C ILE A 35 12.67 1.10 -0.37
N ALA A 36 12.41 -0.05 -0.99
CA ALA A 36 11.07 -0.44 -1.44
C ALA A 36 10.08 -0.56 -0.26
N GLN A 37 10.50 -1.14 0.87
CA GLN A 37 9.68 -1.21 2.08
C GLN A 37 9.37 0.17 2.64
N ILE A 38 10.37 1.06 2.71
CA ILE A 38 10.18 2.44 3.19
C ILE A 38 9.18 3.19 2.31
N VAL A 39 9.31 3.08 0.99
CA VAL A 39 8.39 3.71 0.03
C VAL A 39 6.96 3.18 0.21
N VAL A 40 6.77 1.87 0.34
CA VAL A 40 5.43 1.29 0.56
C VAL A 40 4.83 1.73 1.89
N ILE A 41 5.62 1.80 2.97
CA ILE A 41 5.17 2.28 4.27
C ILE A 41 4.71 3.75 4.16
N ILE A 42 5.48 4.61 3.51
CA ILE A 42 5.12 6.02 3.28
C ILE A 42 3.80 6.13 2.50
N ILE A 43 3.66 5.37 1.41
CA ILE A 43 2.42 5.35 0.61
C ILE A 43 1.23 4.87 1.44
N GLY A 44 1.42 3.83 2.26
CA GLY A 44 0.40 3.34 3.19
C GLY A 44 -0.05 4.42 4.18
N ILE A 45 0.88 5.13 4.79
CA ILE A 45 0.59 6.24 5.70
C ILE A 45 -0.16 7.36 4.97
N ILE A 46 0.31 7.79 3.79
CA ILE A 46 -0.37 8.83 2.99
C ILE A 46 -1.80 8.41 2.63
N SER A 47 -2.00 7.15 2.25
CA SER A 47 -3.34 6.62 1.97
C SER A 47 -4.25 6.69 3.19
N LEU A 48 -3.76 6.33 4.39
CA LEU A 48 -4.52 6.39 5.64
C LEU A 48 -4.84 7.82 6.04
N LEU A 49 -3.88 8.74 5.90
CA LEU A 49 -4.09 10.17 6.15
C LEU A 49 -5.18 10.75 5.25
N LYS A 50 -5.25 10.30 3.99
CA LYS A 50 -6.29 10.75 3.06
C LYS A 50 -7.70 10.32 3.50
N TYR A 51 -7.85 9.15 4.13
CA TYR A 51 -9.12 8.72 4.72
C TYR A 51 -9.47 9.51 5.99
N LEU A 52 -8.45 9.86 6.80
CA LEU A 52 -8.64 10.68 8.01
C LEU A 52 -9.06 12.12 7.68
N ALA A 53 -8.46 12.73 6.66
CA ALA A 53 -8.77 14.08 6.21
C ALA A 53 -10.07 14.16 5.38
N ALA A 54 -10.60 13.03 4.94
CA ALA A 54 -11.87 12.95 4.22
C ALA A 54 -13.08 12.76 5.15
N PHE A 55 -12.87 12.81 6.47
CA PHE A 55 -13.89 12.71 7.51
C PHE A 55 -14.18 14.05 8.16
#